data_AF-A0A930V2C5-F1
#
_entry.id   AF-A0A930V2C5-F1
#
_cell.length_a   1.000
_cell.length_b   1.000
_cell.length_c   1.000
_cell.angle_alpha   90.00
_cell.angle_beta   90.00
_cell.angle_gamma   90.00
#
_symmetry.space_group_name_H-M   'P 1'
#
loop_
_entity.id
_entity.type
_entity.pdbx_description
1 polymer ?
#
loop_
_entity_poly.entity_id
_entity_poly.type
_entity_poly.pdbx_seq_one_letter_code
_entity_poly.pdbx_strand_id
1 'polypeptide(L)'
;MPSARPSQQRPRPPRAPVPQAVYWRRRAVVLVAVLALVGGLTGLLRLITGTGGGAEQATQAGARTTPGPTSDTSSGPATATGSASAEQRGADGSKRGGKEETAPPAQPNGECAPSDISVRPVVDGAVEGEPVSLRLVMRTKVSPACTFEVTPRSITVKITSGSDDIWSTLECSQAVPKKDLVLRSAQASTVSIQWGARRSDGECSRYSAWALPGYYHVEAAALGGEPRDRQFRLLSPDQALESGSGRSNAEGSARSTDSASKQDQKQDQKQGQKQDQKQD
;
A
#
# COMPACT_ATOMS: atom_id res chain seq x y z
N MET A 1 19.76 -68.49 -29.90
CA MET A 1 19.89 -67.02 -29.74
C MET A 1 18.52 -66.39 -29.94
N PRO A 2 17.88 -65.80 -28.91
CA PRO A 2 16.58 -65.14 -29.06
C PRO A 2 16.75 -63.68 -29.50
N SER A 3 16.12 -63.31 -30.63
CA SER A 3 16.06 -61.93 -31.12
C SER A 3 15.15 -61.07 -30.25
N ALA A 4 15.69 -59.93 -29.80
CA ALA A 4 14.96 -58.90 -29.08
C ALA A 4 13.95 -58.17 -29.99
N ARG A 5 12.71 -57.99 -29.52
CA ARG A 5 11.69 -57.18 -30.18
C ARG A 5 11.87 -55.70 -29.80
N PRO A 6 11.69 -54.74 -30.74
CA PRO A 6 11.74 -53.33 -30.42
C PRO A 6 10.50 -52.89 -29.65
N SER A 7 10.72 -52.14 -28.56
CA SER A 7 9.72 -51.53 -27.71
C SER A 7 9.07 -50.32 -28.41
N GLN A 8 7.80 -50.47 -28.77
CA GLN A 8 6.97 -49.39 -29.31
C GLN A 8 6.69 -48.34 -28.23
N GLN A 9 7.19 -47.12 -28.42
CA GLN A 9 6.93 -45.97 -27.55
C GLN A 9 5.51 -45.44 -27.78
N ARG A 10 4.71 -45.33 -26.70
CA ARG A 10 3.37 -44.73 -26.76
C ARG A 10 3.44 -43.21 -26.94
N PRO A 11 2.65 -42.61 -27.85
CA PRO A 11 2.50 -41.16 -27.95
C PRO A 11 1.87 -40.56 -26.68
N ARG A 12 2.35 -39.38 -26.26
CA ARG A 12 1.78 -38.60 -25.15
C ARG A 12 0.48 -37.91 -25.61
N PRO A 13 -0.56 -37.82 -24.76
CA PRO A 13 -1.80 -37.11 -25.10
C PRO A 13 -1.57 -35.58 -25.21
N PRO A 14 -2.30 -34.88 -26.10
CA PRO A 14 -2.20 -33.43 -26.25
C PRO A 14 -2.75 -32.67 -25.04
N ARG A 15 -2.12 -31.52 -24.73
CA ARG A 15 -2.55 -30.61 -23.64
C ARG A 15 -3.90 -29.98 -23.99
N ALA A 16 -4.78 -29.89 -22.99
CA ALA A 16 -6.08 -29.22 -23.10
C ALA A 16 -5.92 -27.72 -23.44
N PRO A 17 -6.79 -27.14 -24.30
CA PRO A 17 -6.76 -25.72 -24.62
C PRO A 17 -7.07 -24.86 -23.39
N VAL A 18 -6.27 -23.82 -23.17
CA VAL A 18 -6.52 -22.76 -22.20
C VAL A 18 -7.87 -22.05 -22.48
N PRO A 19 -8.60 -21.59 -21.44
CA PRO A 19 -9.94 -21.04 -21.61
C PRO A 19 -9.91 -19.69 -22.35
N GLN A 20 -10.05 -19.77 -23.67
CA GLN A 20 -10.31 -18.71 -24.65
C GLN A 20 -11.43 -17.71 -24.26
N ALA A 21 -12.28 -18.06 -23.29
CA ALA A 21 -13.41 -17.25 -22.87
C ALA A 21 -13.03 -15.92 -22.17
N VAL A 22 -11.92 -15.86 -21.42
CA VAL A 22 -11.56 -14.64 -20.65
C VAL A 22 -11.06 -13.52 -21.57
N TYR A 23 -10.32 -13.89 -22.60
CA TYR A 23 -9.79 -12.96 -23.60
C TYR A 23 -10.91 -12.35 -24.45
N TRP A 24 -11.86 -13.17 -24.89
CA TRP A 24 -13.01 -12.71 -25.65
C TRP A 24 -13.94 -11.83 -24.82
N ARG A 25 -14.12 -12.11 -23.52
CA ARG A 25 -14.89 -11.25 -22.61
C ARG A 25 -14.26 -9.87 -22.45
N ARG A 26 -12.94 -9.79 -22.26
CA ARG A 26 -12.24 -8.49 -22.16
C ARG A 26 -12.31 -7.71 -23.49
N ARG A 27 -12.16 -8.39 -24.64
CA ARG A 27 -12.31 -7.75 -25.96
C ARG A 27 -13.74 -7.30 -26.25
N ALA A 28 -14.75 -8.08 -25.87
CA ALA A 28 -16.15 -7.70 -26.03
C ALA A 28 -16.52 -6.47 -25.19
N VAL A 29 -16.04 -6.40 -23.94
CA VAL A 29 -16.26 -5.23 -23.06
C VAL A 29 -15.61 -3.97 -23.65
N VAL A 30 -14.40 -4.08 -24.19
CA VAL A 30 -13.71 -2.95 -24.85
C VAL A 30 -14.48 -2.50 -26.10
N LEU A 31 -14.95 -3.43 -26.94
CA LEU A 31 -15.73 -3.08 -28.13
C LEU A 31 -17.06 -2.39 -27.78
N VAL A 32 -17.77 -2.87 -26.76
CA VAL A 32 -19.02 -2.23 -26.30
C VAL A 32 -18.75 -0.83 -25.74
N ALA A 33 -17.67 -0.64 -24.96
CA ALA A 33 -17.31 0.68 -24.43
C ALA A 33 -16.97 1.68 -25.54
N VAL A 34 -16.22 1.24 -26.56
CA VAL A 34 -15.88 2.08 -27.73
C VAL A 34 -17.15 2.43 -28.52
N LEU A 35 -18.04 1.46 -28.76
CA LEU A 35 -19.31 1.71 -29.45
C LEU A 35 -20.22 2.67 -28.67
N ALA A 36 -20.26 2.56 -27.35
CA ALA A 36 -21.03 3.48 -26.50
C ALA A 36 -20.46 4.90 -26.55
N LEU A 37 -19.13 5.05 -26.56
CA LEU A 37 -18.49 6.36 -26.70
C LEU A 37 -18.75 6.98 -28.07
N VAL A 38 -18.62 6.21 -29.16
CA VAL A 38 -18.90 6.69 -30.52
C VAL A 38 -20.39 7.00 -30.71
N GLY A 39 -21.27 6.15 -30.20
CA GLY A 39 -22.72 6.36 -30.19
C GLY A 39 -23.12 7.59 -29.38
N GLY A 40 -22.52 7.80 -28.21
CA GLY A 40 -22.74 8.97 -27.37
C GLY A 40 -22.25 10.26 -28.04
N LEU A 41 -21.05 10.24 -28.62
CA LEU A 41 -20.50 11.39 -29.35
C LEU A 41 -21.32 11.73 -30.59
N THR A 42 -21.74 10.73 -31.38
CA THR A 42 -22.58 10.95 -32.55
C THR A 42 -23.98 11.42 -32.17
N GLY A 43 -24.59 10.85 -31.12
CA GLY A 43 -25.88 11.30 -30.59
C GLY A 43 -25.83 12.73 -30.06
N LEU A 44 -24.78 13.07 -29.30
CA LEU A 44 -24.55 14.42 -28.79
C LEU A 44 -24.33 15.42 -29.93
N LEU A 45 -23.54 15.04 -30.95
CA LEU A 45 -23.30 15.89 -32.12
C LEU A 45 -24.59 16.12 -32.92
N ARG A 46 -25.44 15.09 -33.08
CA ARG A 46 -26.75 15.20 -33.74
C ARG A 46 -27.75 16.04 -32.96
N LEU A 47 -27.67 16.04 -31.63
CA LEU A 47 -28.45 16.92 -30.75
C LEU A 47 -28.00 18.39 -30.83
N ILE A 48 -26.71 18.65 -31.06
CA ILE A 48 -26.15 20.00 -31.19
C ILE A 48 -26.37 20.58 -32.59
N THR A 49 -26.36 19.77 -33.65
CA THR A 49 -26.46 20.26 -35.04
C THR A 49 -27.87 20.29 -35.62
N GLY A 50 -28.91 20.04 -34.81
CA GLY A 50 -30.31 20.35 -35.18
C GLY A 50 -30.73 19.93 -36.59
N THR A 51 -30.73 18.63 -36.89
CA THR A 51 -31.41 18.08 -38.07
C THR A 51 -32.45 17.07 -37.61
N GLY A 52 -33.69 17.55 -37.46
CA GLY A 52 -34.85 16.72 -37.14
C GLY A 52 -35.21 15.77 -38.28
N GLY A 53 -35.67 14.59 -37.89
CA GLY A 53 -36.30 13.59 -38.76
C GLY A 53 -36.88 12.50 -37.85
N GLY A 54 -38.15 12.67 -37.49
CA GLY A 54 -38.85 11.81 -36.53
C GLY A 54 -39.62 10.64 -37.16
N ALA A 55 -40.47 10.07 -36.30
CA ALA A 55 -41.43 8.95 -36.44
C ALA A 55 -40.87 7.58 -36.01
N GLU A 56 -41.53 6.76 -35.17
CA GLU A 56 -42.82 6.88 -34.46
C GLU A 56 -42.91 5.81 -33.34
N GLN A 57 -43.50 6.22 -32.21
CA GLN A 57 -44.51 5.59 -31.32
C GLN A 57 -44.56 4.09 -30.91
N ALA A 58 -44.73 3.88 -29.59
CA ALA A 58 -45.99 3.48 -28.90
C ALA A 58 -45.84 3.74 -27.37
N THR A 59 -46.57 4.68 -26.73
CA THR A 59 -47.91 4.58 -26.06
C THR A 59 -47.93 3.49 -24.97
N GLN A 60 -48.22 3.69 -23.68
CA GLN A 60 -49.32 4.36 -22.95
C GLN A 60 -48.87 4.48 -21.46
N ALA A 61 -49.23 5.46 -20.61
CA ALA A 61 -50.58 5.84 -20.21
C ALA A 61 -50.61 7.22 -19.51
N GLY A 62 -51.70 7.96 -19.76
CA GLY A 62 -52.08 9.18 -19.03
C GLY A 62 -52.61 8.88 -17.61
N ALA A 63 -53.03 9.84 -16.81
CA ALA A 63 -53.44 11.21 -17.11
C ALA A 63 -53.49 12.07 -15.82
N ARG A 64 -53.24 13.38 -15.96
CA ARG A 64 -54.01 14.55 -15.43
C ARG A 64 -54.47 14.55 -13.95
N THR A 65 -54.36 15.59 -13.13
CA THR A 65 -54.55 17.05 -13.32
C THR A 65 -54.06 17.79 -12.04
N THR A 66 -53.49 19.00 -12.18
CA THR A 66 -53.41 20.08 -11.17
C THR A 66 -54.76 20.82 -11.03
N PRO A 67 -54.98 21.86 -10.18
CA PRO A 67 -54.34 22.33 -8.92
C PRO A 67 -55.35 22.74 -7.80
N GLY A 68 -54.87 23.13 -6.60
CA GLY A 68 -55.54 24.14 -5.73
C GLY A 68 -55.97 23.71 -4.31
N PRO A 69 -56.21 24.66 -3.37
CA PRO A 69 -55.49 24.75 -2.08
C PRO A 69 -56.34 24.63 -0.79
N THR A 70 -55.65 24.83 0.36
CA THR A 70 -56.08 25.29 1.71
C THR A 70 -56.58 24.30 2.80
N SER A 71 -55.98 24.51 3.99
CA SER A 71 -56.44 24.34 5.39
C SER A 71 -56.78 22.94 5.95
N ASP A 72 -56.07 22.50 6.99
CA ASP A 72 -56.57 22.50 8.39
C ASP A 72 -55.67 21.68 9.36
N THR A 73 -55.21 22.38 10.40
CA THR A 73 -55.36 22.12 11.84
C THR A 73 -55.35 20.67 12.41
N SER A 74 -54.42 20.48 13.35
CA SER A 74 -54.49 19.68 14.59
C SER A 74 -54.32 18.15 14.54
N SER A 75 -53.29 17.65 15.22
CA SER A 75 -53.40 17.11 16.60
C SER A 75 -52.07 16.47 17.01
N GLY A 76 -51.57 16.81 18.20
CA GLY A 76 -50.22 16.47 18.68
C GLY A 76 -50.07 15.08 19.31
N PRO A 77 -48.91 14.79 19.91
CA PRO A 77 -48.76 13.72 20.88
C PRO A 77 -48.60 14.26 22.31
N ALA A 78 -49.22 13.55 23.24
CA ALA A 78 -49.25 13.83 24.66
C ALA A 78 -47.92 13.47 25.36
N THR A 79 -47.55 14.36 26.29
CA THR A 79 -46.86 14.18 27.58
C THR A 79 -47.42 12.98 28.37
N ALA A 80 -46.81 12.36 29.38
CA ALA A 80 -45.76 12.64 30.35
C ALA A 80 -45.29 11.25 30.91
N THR A 81 -44.24 11.03 31.71
CA THR A 81 -43.86 11.53 33.05
C THR A 81 -42.58 10.71 33.36
N GLY A 82 -41.42 11.21 33.80
CA GLY A 82 -41.15 12.05 34.97
C GLY A 82 -40.71 11.17 36.16
N SER A 83 -39.40 11.12 36.46
CA SER A 83 -38.91 10.99 37.84
C SER A 83 -37.44 11.42 37.95
N ALA A 84 -37.21 12.32 38.90
CA ALA A 84 -36.01 13.11 39.18
C ALA A 84 -34.92 12.28 39.93
N SER A 85 -33.63 12.44 39.60
CA SER A 85 -32.65 13.38 40.19
C SER A 85 -31.95 12.87 41.45
N ALA A 86 -30.62 12.73 41.37
CA ALA A 86 -29.70 13.03 42.45
C ALA A 86 -28.32 13.37 41.88
N GLU A 87 -27.88 14.57 42.24
CA GLU A 87 -26.66 15.26 41.85
C GLU A 87 -25.56 14.97 42.89
N GLN A 88 -24.33 14.66 42.45
CA GLN A 88 -23.12 14.85 43.27
C GLN A 88 -21.94 15.31 42.40
N ARG A 89 -21.59 16.58 42.55
CA ARG A 89 -20.30 17.19 42.16
C ARG A 89 -19.29 17.06 43.31
N GLY A 90 -18.01 17.05 42.94
CA GLY A 90 -16.85 17.25 43.83
C GLY A 90 -15.81 16.14 43.65
N ALA A 91 -14.93 16.24 42.65
CA ALA A 91 -13.60 16.87 42.76
C ALA A 91 -12.66 16.13 43.74
N ASP A 92 -11.71 15.37 43.20
CA ASP A 92 -10.31 15.50 43.61
C ASP A 92 -9.38 14.89 42.55
N GLY A 93 -8.37 15.67 42.15
CA GLY A 93 -7.39 15.30 41.15
C GLY A 93 -6.33 14.39 41.76
N SER A 94 -6.42 13.09 41.48
CA SER A 94 -5.29 12.19 41.66
C SER A 94 -4.63 11.94 40.31
N LYS A 95 -3.60 12.75 40.00
CA LYS A 95 -2.54 12.38 39.04
C LYS A 95 -1.84 11.13 39.57
N ARG A 96 -2.43 9.97 39.35
CA ARG A 96 -1.72 8.70 39.48
C ARG A 96 -1.14 8.40 38.11
N GLY A 97 0.19 8.49 38.01
CA GLY A 97 0.94 8.09 36.84
C GLY A 97 0.56 6.65 36.47
N GLY A 98 -0.37 6.53 35.53
CA GLY A 98 -0.64 5.30 34.83
C GLY A 98 0.62 5.00 34.05
N LYS A 99 1.45 4.12 34.59
CA LYS A 99 2.34 3.32 33.76
C LYS A 99 1.40 2.65 32.77
N GLU A 100 1.42 3.11 31.53
CA GLU A 100 0.65 2.55 30.43
C GLU A 100 1.11 1.09 30.31
N GLU A 101 0.35 0.21 30.96
CA GLU A 101 0.48 -1.23 30.84
C GLU A 101 0.08 -1.52 29.39
N THR A 102 1.09 -1.62 28.53
CA THR A 102 0.91 -2.00 27.13
C THR A 102 0.06 -3.27 27.09
N ALA A 103 -1.18 -3.13 26.63
CA ALA A 103 -2.09 -4.26 26.50
C ALA A 103 -1.41 -5.38 25.69
N PRO A 104 -1.58 -6.65 26.08
CA PRO A 104 -0.94 -7.76 25.38
C PRO A 104 -1.33 -7.75 23.89
N PRO A 105 -0.40 -8.14 23.00
CA PRO A 105 -0.64 -8.07 21.57
C PRO A 105 -1.81 -8.98 21.17
N ALA A 106 -2.63 -8.51 20.22
CA ALA A 106 -3.76 -9.28 19.71
C ALA A 106 -3.32 -10.68 19.24
N GLN A 107 -4.10 -11.70 19.63
CA GLN A 107 -3.90 -13.08 19.22
C GLN A 107 -4.47 -13.30 17.82
N PRO A 108 -3.80 -14.08 16.96
CA PRO A 108 -4.27 -14.32 15.59
C PRO A 108 -5.52 -15.19 15.55
N ASN A 109 -6.51 -14.76 14.77
CA ASN A 109 -7.74 -15.52 14.53
C ASN A 109 -7.74 -16.06 13.10
N GLY A 110 -7.05 -17.19 12.88
CA GLY A 110 -6.97 -17.86 11.58
C GLY A 110 -6.11 -17.11 10.55
N GLU A 111 -6.25 -17.50 9.28
CA GLU A 111 -5.50 -16.96 8.15
C GLU A 111 -5.99 -15.57 7.73
N CYS A 112 -5.07 -14.72 7.31
CA CYS A 112 -5.39 -13.39 6.81
C CYS A 112 -6.10 -13.46 5.46
N ALA A 113 -7.23 -12.75 5.34
CA ALA A 113 -7.85 -12.51 4.03
C ALA A 113 -6.88 -11.70 3.14
N PRO A 114 -6.65 -12.07 1.87
CA PRO A 114 -5.60 -11.42 1.10
C PRO A 114 -5.86 -9.92 0.82
N SER A 115 -7.12 -9.51 0.73
CA SER A 115 -7.52 -8.10 0.59
C SER A 115 -7.27 -7.25 1.85
N ASP A 116 -7.19 -7.90 3.02
CA ASP A 116 -6.93 -7.27 4.31
C ASP A 116 -5.44 -6.97 4.54
N ILE A 117 -4.56 -7.59 3.76
CA ILE A 117 -3.12 -7.40 3.90
C ILE A 117 -2.70 -6.12 3.18
N SER A 118 -1.99 -5.26 3.90
CA SER A 118 -1.27 -4.13 3.34
C SER A 118 0.23 -4.43 3.35
N VAL A 119 0.86 -4.34 2.18
CA VAL A 119 2.30 -4.53 2.02
C VAL A 119 2.86 -3.20 1.55
N ARG A 120 3.76 -2.60 2.31
CA ARG A 120 4.44 -1.34 1.95
C ARG A 120 5.92 -1.63 1.74
N PRO A 121 6.45 -1.44 0.52
CA PRO A 121 7.88 -1.57 0.31
C PRO A 121 8.61 -0.37 0.92
N VAL A 122 9.83 -0.61 1.39
CA VAL A 122 10.78 0.37 1.90
C VAL A 122 12.15 -0.02 1.37
N VAL A 123 12.89 0.94 0.83
CA VAL A 123 14.24 0.73 0.28
C VAL A 123 15.19 1.65 1.02
N ASP A 124 16.17 1.08 1.72
CA ASP A 124 17.13 1.84 2.52
C ASP A 124 18.46 1.96 1.77
N GLY A 125 18.57 2.97 0.92
CA GLY A 125 19.72 3.11 0.04
C GLY A 125 19.75 2.03 -1.04
N ALA A 126 20.24 2.41 -2.21
CA ALA A 126 20.41 1.49 -3.32
C ALA A 126 21.62 1.96 -4.11
N VAL A 127 22.58 1.06 -4.30
CA VAL A 127 23.80 1.31 -5.08
C VAL A 127 23.86 0.27 -6.18
N GLU A 128 24.19 0.71 -7.39
CA GLU A 128 24.41 -0.23 -8.50
C GLU A 128 25.55 -1.21 -8.16
N GLY A 129 25.50 -2.43 -8.71
CA GLY A 129 26.53 -3.44 -8.46
C GLY A 129 26.37 -4.20 -7.13
N GLU A 130 25.62 -3.65 -6.17
CA GLU A 130 25.42 -4.23 -4.83
C GLU A 130 24.01 -4.81 -4.65
N PRO A 131 23.84 -5.86 -3.82
CA PRO A 131 22.51 -6.32 -3.43
C PRO A 131 21.75 -5.25 -2.63
N VAL A 132 20.59 -4.84 -3.15
CA VAL A 132 19.68 -3.88 -2.54
C VAL A 132 18.65 -4.61 -1.68
N SER A 133 18.51 -4.18 -0.42
CA SER A 133 17.50 -4.71 0.51
C SER A 133 16.16 -4.00 0.36
N LEU A 134 15.15 -4.75 -0.04
CA LEU A 134 13.76 -4.33 -0.11
C LEU A 134 13.03 -4.83 1.14
N ARG A 135 12.72 -3.93 2.08
CA ARG A 135 11.94 -4.25 3.27
C ARG A 135 10.46 -4.09 2.99
N LEU A 136 9.71 -5.18 3.10
CA LEU A 136 8.27 -5.21 3.03
C LEU A 136 7.69 -5.07 4.42
N VAL A 137 7.08 -3.92 4.69
CA VAL A 137 6.37 -3.62 5.94
C VAL A 137 4.91 -4.04 5.78
N MET A 138 4.49 -5.01 6.57
CA MET A 138 3.22 -5.72 6.42
C MET A 138 2.32 -5.51 7.64
N ARG A 139 1.05 -5.18 7.40
CA ARG A 139 0.00 -4.98 8.42
C ARG A 139 -1.35 -5.43 7.89
N THR A 140 -2.25 -5.82 8.77
CA THR A 140 -3.68 -5.98 8.46
C THR A 140 -4.37 -4.61 8.46
N LYS A 141 -5.42 -4.45 7.64
CA LYS A 141 -6.21 -3.20 7.54
C LYS A 141 -7.39 -3.19 8.51
N VAL A 142 -8.06 -4.33 8.64
CA VAL A 142 -9.31 -4.53 9.36
C VAL A 142 -9.11 -5.51 10.51
N SER A 143 -8.53 -6.68 10.26
CA SER A 143 -8.39 -7.70 11.30
C SER A 143 -7.38 -7.26 12.37
N PRO A 144 -7.65 -7.50 13.67
CA PRO A 144 -6.71 -7.14 14.73
C PRO A 144 -5.42 -7.98 14.65
N ALA A 145 -5.53 -9.28 14.37
CA ALA A 145 -4.41 -10.17 14.09
C ALA A 145 -4.85 -11.42 13.32
N CYS A 146 -3.97 -11.94 12.46
CA CYS A 146 -4.15 -13.19 11.70
C CYS A 146 -2.79 -13.75 11.26
N THR A 147 -2.76 -15.00 10.79
CA THR A 147 -1.57 -15.65 10.25
C THR A 147 -1.44 -15.47 8.74
N PHE A 148 -0.21 -15.30 8.25
CA PHE A 148 0.09 -15.20 6.83
C PHE A 148 1.40 -15.91 6.51
N GLU A 149 1.36 -16.85 5.57
CA GLU A 149 2.55 -17.52 5.06
C GLU A 149 3.13 -16.71 3.89
N VAL A 150 4.33 -16.17 4.09
CA VAL A 150 5.10 -15.51 3.05
C VAL A 150 5.77 -16.58 2.20
N THR A 151 5.41 -16.61 0.92
CA THR A 151 5.94 -17.49 -0.13
C THR A 151 6.00 -16.76 -1.47
N PRO A 152 6.74 -17.29 -2.47
CA PRO A 152 6.79 -16.72 -3.82
C PRO A 152 5.43 -16.66 -4.55
N ARG A 153 4.40 -17.35 -4.05
CA ARG A 153 3.03 -17.29 -4.61
C ARG A 153 2.15 -16.28 -3.89
N SER A 154 2.46 -15.99 -2.63
CA SER A 154 1.67 -15.13 -1.76
C SER A 154 2.06 -13.65 -1.86
N ILE A 155 3.29 -13.34 -2.28
CA ILE A 155 3.84 -11.99 -2.39
C ILE A 155 4.45 -11.77 -3.77
N THR A 156 4.11 -10.63 -4.37
CA THR A 156 4.72 -10.15 -5.60
C THR A 156 5.42 -8.82 -5.33
N VAL A 157 6.66 -8.71 -5.79
CA VAL A 157 7.40 -7.45 -5.86
C VAL A 157 7.85 -7.23 -7.30
N LYS A 158 7.63 -6.03 -7.81
CA LYS A 158 8.04 -5.60 -9.15
C LYS A 158 8.81 -4.29 -9.05
N ILE A 159 9.88 -4.17 -9.83
CA ILE A 159 10.67 -2.95 -9.97
C ILE A 159 10.59 -2.47 -11.41
N THR A 160 10.29 -1.19 -11.60
CA THR A 160 10.17 -0.56 -12.92
C THR A 160 10.95 0.75 -12.98
N SER A 161 11.29 1.16 -14.20
CA SER A 161 11.82 2.49 -14.50
C SER A 161 11.09 3.02 -15.74
N GLY A 162 10.19 3.98 -15.57
CA GLY A 162 9.29 4.40 -16.65
C GLY A 162 8.42 3.23 -17.13
N SER A 163 8.52 2.88 -18.41
CA SER A 163 7.82 1.73 -19.00
C SER A 163 8.60 0.41 -18.90
N ASP A 164 9.83 0.44 -18.41
CA ASP A 164 10.71 -0.72 -18.43
C ASP A 164 10.50 -1.59 -17.20
N ASP A 165 10.25 -2.88 -17.44
CA ASP A 165 10.24 -3.90 -16.41
C ASP A 165 11.68 -4.30 -16.09
N ILE A 166 12.14 -3.91 -14.90
CA ILE A 166 13.51 -4.12 -14.45
C ILE A 166 13.60 -5.47 -13.80
N TRP A 167 12.80 -5.72 -12.76
CA TRP A 167 12.91 -6.95 -11.98
C TRP A 167 11.57 -7.37 -11.38
N SER A 168 11.34 -8.67 -11.24
CA SER A 168 10.13 -9.20 -10.61
C SER A 168 10.38 -10.49 -9.83
N THR A 169 9.70 -10.65 -8.68
CA THR A 169 9.69 -11.92 -7.93
C THR A 169 8.96 -13.05 -8.66
N LEU A 170 8.14 -12.75 -9.67
CA LEU A 170 7.51 -13.77 -10.51
C LEU A 170 8.55 -14.55 -11.32
N GLU A 171 9.58 -13.84 -11.79
CA GLU A 171 10.73 -14.41 -12.49
C GLU A 171 11.77 -14.90 -11.49
N CYS A 172 12.05 -14.10 -10.46
CA CYS A 172 13.01 -14.39 -9.40
C CYS A 172 12.36 -14.91 -8.12
N SER A 173 11.64 -16.04 -8.22
CA SER A 173 10.87 -16.61 -7.09
C SER A 173 11.75 -16.95 -5.86
N GLN A 174 13.01 -17.31 -6.08
CA GLN A 174 13.98 -17.62 -5.02
C GLN A 174 14.30 -16.43 -4.09
N ALA A 175 14.04 -15.19 -4.53
CA ALA A 175 14.27 -14.00 -3.72
C ALA A 175 13.24 -13.84 -2.58
N VAL A 176 12.09 -14.53 -2.66
CA VAL A 176 11.04 -14.48 -1.64
C VAL A 176 11.27 -15.60 -0.62
N PRO A 177 11.51 -15.29 0.67
CA PRO A 177 11.69 -16.30 1.69
C PRO A 177 10.37 -17.03 1.98
N LYS A 178 10.47 -18.26 2.49
CA LYS A 178 9.35 -18.99 3.06
C LYS A 178 9.29 -18.71 4.57
N LYS A 179 8.26 -18.03 5.05
CA LYS A 179 8.16 -17.64 6.46
C LYS A 179 6.72 -17.43 6.91
N ASP A 180 6.36 -18.03 8.04
CA ASP A 180 5.10 -17.76 8.72
C ASP A 180 5.18 -16.47 9.55
N LEU A 181 4.18 -15.60 9.38
CA LEU A 181 4.06 -14.36 10.11
C LEU A 181 2.70 -14.27 10.81
N VAL A 182 2.71 -13.69 11.99
CA VAL A 182 1.49 -13.13 12.60
C VAL A 182 1.43 -11.66 12.22
N LEU A 183 0.48 -11.30 11.35
CA LEU A 183 0.23 -9.91 11.00
C LEU A 183 -0.73 -9.30 12.00
N ARG A 184 -0.48 -8.04 12.36
CA ARG A 184 -1.32 -7.28 13.29
C ARG A 184 -1.62 -5.91 12.70
N SER A 185 -2.74 -5.33 13.10
CA SER A 185 -3.09 -3.97 12.67
C SER A 185 -2.27 -2.95 13.43
N ALA A 186 -2.04 -3.17 14.73
CA ALA A 186 -1.31 -2.27 15.63
C ALA A 186 0.23 -2.33 15.49
N GLN A 187 0.79 -3.47 15.07
CA GLN A 187 2.24 -3.69 14.97
C GLN A 187 2.62 -4.18 13.58
N ALA A 188 3.61 -3.54 12.97
CA ALA A 188 4.09 -3.92 11.65
C ALA A 188 5.06 -5.09 11.71
N SER A 189 4.83 -6.09 10.87
CA SER A 189 5.76 -7.19 10.62
C SER A 189 6.61 -6.85 9.40
N THR A 190 7.90 -7.19 9.40
CA THR A 190 8.80 -6.88 8.28
C THR A 190 9.41 -8.14 7.69
N VAL A 191 9.49 -8.18 6.36
CA VAL A 191 10.23 -9.18 5.59
C VAL A 191 11.19 -8.49 4.66
N SER A 192 12.41 -8.99 4.54
CA SER A 192 13.40 -8.46 3.61
C SER A 192 13.49 -9.37 2.39
N ILE A 193 13.50 -8.76 1.20
CA ILE A 193 13.78 -9.40 -0.08
C ILE A 193 15.05 -8.75 -0.62
N GLN A 194 15.97 -9.57 -1.16
CA GLN A 194 17.20 -9.08 -1.76
C GLN A 194 17.01 -8.98 -3.28
N TRP A 195 17.25 -7.77 -3.81
CA TRP A 195 17.35 -7.54 -5.24
C TRP A 195 18.81 -7.31 -5.62
N GLY A 196 19.36 -8.11 -6.53
CA GLY A 196 20.79 -8.04 -6.90
C GLY A 196 21.18 -6.87 -7.81
N ALA A 197 20.42 -5.77 -7.85
CA ALA A 197 20.60 -4.62 -8.74
C ALA A 197 20.71 -4.98 -10.25
N ARG A 198 20.14 -6.12 -10.65
CA ARG A 198 20.13 -6.60 -12.04
C ARG A 198 18.72 -6.78 -12.54
N ARG A 199 18.57 -6.77 -13.87
CA ARG A 199 17.30 -7.11 -14.50
C ARG A 199 16.94 -8.57 -14.24
N SER A 200 15.66 -8.91 -14.18
CA SER A 200 15.25 -10.33 -14.22
C SER A 200 15.00 -10.78 -15.67
N ASP A 201 15.09 -12.08 -15.86
CA ASP A 201 14.67 -12.80 -17.06
C ASP A 201 13.95 -14.09 -16.61
N GLY A 202 13.42 -14.87 -17.56
CA GLY A 202 12.63 -16.07 -17.24
C GLY A 202 13.35 -17.12 -16.37
N GLU A 203 14.69 -17.10 -16.33
CA GLU A 203 15.51 -18.00 -15.52
C GLU A 203 16.10 -17.32 -14.27
N CYS A 204 15.76 -16.05 -14.04
CA CYS A 204 16.40 -15.20 -13.03
C CYS A 204 17.94 -15.29 -13.10
N SER A 205 18.47 -15.16 -14.31
CA SER A 205 19.89 -15.36 -14.59
C SER A 205 20.76 -14.34 -13.85
N ARG A 206 21.94 -14.78 -13.41
CA ARG A 206 22.98 -13.88 -12.87
C ARG A 206 23.70 -13.05 -13.94
N TYR A 207 23.47 -13.35 -15.22
CA TYR A 207 24.12 -12.71 -16.36
C TYR A 207 23.26 -11.64 -17.03
N SER A 208 22.07 -11.37 -16.48
CA SER A 208 21.23 -10.28 -16.93
C SER A 208 21.92 -8.92 -16.75
N ALA A 209 21.50 -7.95 -17.55
CA ALA A 209 22.06 -6.61 -17.51
C ALA A 209 21.88 -5.97 -16.13
N TRP A 210 22.85 -5.17 -15.72
CA TRP A 210 22.75 -4.33 -14.53
C TRP A 210 21.66 -3.25 -14.70
N ALA A 211 21.01 -2.89 -13.60
CA ALA A 211 20.21 -1.69 -13.51
C ALA A 211 21.15 -0.47 -13.45
N LEU A 212 20.87 0.56 -14.24
CA LEU A 212 21.68 1.77 -14.32
C LEU A 212 21.30 2.78 -13.21
N PRO A 213 22.19 3.70 -12.82
CA PRO A 213 21.84 4.73 -11.85
C PRO A 213 20.65 5.57 -12.34
N GLY A 214 19.69 5.84 -11.47
CA GLY A 214 18.43 6.47 -11.88
C GLY A 214 17.31 6.33 -10.86
N TYR A 215 16.10 6.73 -11.27
CA TYR A 215 14.89 6.64 -10.45
C TYR A 215 14.08 5.40 -10.83
N TYR A 216 13.64 4.68 -9.81
CA TYR A 216 12.92 3.42 -9.95
C TYR A 216 11.67 3.45 -9.07
N HIS A 217 10.69 2.65 -9.45
CA HIS A 217 9.51 2.36 -8.67
C HIS A 217 9.55 0.92 -8.20
N VAL A 218 9.24 0.68 -6.92
CA VAL A 218 9.02 -0.66 -6.37
C VAL A 218 7.57 -0.79 -5.96
N GLU A 219 6.88 -1.74 -6.58
CA GLU A 219 5.51 -2.11 -6.27
C GLU A 219 5.51 -3.45 -5.53
N ALA A 220 4.86 -3.50 -4.37
CA ALA A 220 4.71 -4.74 -3.61
C ALA A 220 3.25 -4.98 -3.22
N ALA A 221 2.83 -6.25 -3.31
CA ALA A 221 1.48 -6.68 -2.94
C ALA A 221 1.49 -8.11 -2.38
N ALA A 222 0.54 -8.39 -1.49
CA ALA A 222 0.10 -9.76 -1.27
C ALA A 222 -0.84 -10.18 -2.41
N LEU A 223 -0.92 -11.47 -2.69
CA LEU A 223 -1.76 -12.02 -3.76
C LEU A 223 -3.22 -11.65 -3.53
N GLY A 224 -3.83 -10.84 -4.41
CA GLY A 224 -5.21 -10.36 -4.24
C GLY A 224 -5.34 -9.16 -3.29
N GLY A 225 -4.22 -8.67 -2.74
CA GLY A 225 -4.12 -7.39 -2.07
C GLY A 225 -3.90 -6.24 -3.06
N GLU A 226 -4.04 -5.02 -2.57
CA GLU A 226 -3.78 -3.80 -3.33
C GLU A 226 -2.27 -3.51 -3.37
N PRO A 227 -1.67 -3.28 -4.55
CA PRO A 227 -0.26 -2.94 -4.65
C PRO A 227 0.03 -1.57 -4.04
N ARG A 228 1.18 -1.46 -3.38
CA ARG A 228 1.72 -0.17 -2.93
C ARG A 228 3.02 0.11 -3.66
N ASP A 229 3.07 1.29 -4.26
CA ASP A 229 4.23 1.82 -4.97
C ASP A 229 5.10 2.68 -4.04
N ARG A 230 6.41 2.61 -4.26
CA ARG A 230 7.40 3.55 -3.73
C ARG A 230 8.47 3.84 -4.75
N GLN A 231 8.73 5.13 -4.98
CA GLN A 231 9.89 5.56 -5.72
C GLN A 231 11.16 5.52 -4.86
N PHE A 232 12.28 5.12 -5.45
CA PHE A 232 13.62 5.21 -4.88
C PHE A 232 14.64 5.56 -5.97
N ARG A 233 15.85 5.96 -5.55
CA ARG A 233 16.95 6.25 -6.46
C ARG A 233 18.06 5.21 -6.30
N LEU A 234 18.51 4.63 -7.41
CA LEU A 234 19.71 3.81 -7.49
C LEU A 234 20.89 4.74 -7.78
N LEU A 235 21.88 4.72 -6.90
CA LEU A 235 23.07 5.56 -6.98
C LEU A 235 24.21 4.82 -7.67
N SER A 236 25.09 5.55 -8.37
CA SER A 236 26.42 5.03 -8.67
C SER A 236 27.27 4.97 -7.39
N PRO A 237 28.35 4.18 -7.34
CA PRO A 237 29.22 4.09 -6.16
C PRO A 237 29.74 5.47 -5.73
N ASP A 238 30.15 6.32 -6.69
CA ASP A 238 30.63 7.67 -6.42
C ASP A 238 29.56 8.54 -5.75
N GLN A 239 28.31 8.48 -6.24
CA GLN A 239 27.18 9.22 -5.66
C GLN A 239 26.81 8.72 -4.25
N ALA A 240 27.02 7.44 -3.97
CA ALA A 240 26.76 6.86 -2.65
C ALA A 240 27.76 7.38 -1.61
N LEU A 241 29.04 7.51 -1.98
CA LEU A 241 30.08 8.07 -1.12
C LEU A 241 29.80 9.53 -0.74
N GLU A 242 29.37 10.35 -1.71
CA GLU A 242 28.99 11.75 -1.47
C GLU A 242 27.77 11.86 -0.53
N SER A 243 26.76 11.00 -0.76
CA SER A 243 25.53 10.98 0.05
C SER A 243 25.79 10.54 1.50
N GLY A 244 26.76 9.65 1.73
CA GLY A 244 27.20 9.24 3.06
C GLY A 244 28.01 10.30 3.80
N SER A 245 28.89 11.00 3.09
CA SER A 245 29.74 12.08 3.64
C SER A 245 28.94 13.32 4.09
N GLY A 246 27.84 13.63 3.40
CA GLY A 246 26.94 14.72 3.82
C GLY A 246 26.24 14.44 5.16
N ARG A 247 25.91 13.17 5.45
CA ARG A 247 25.26 12.76 6.71
C ARG A 247 26.19 12.85 7.91
N SER A 248 27.46 12.45 7.77
CA SER A 248 28.42 12.53 8.88
C SER A 248 28.76 13.99 9.27
N ASN A 249 28.84 14.88 8.28
CA ASN A 249 29.11 16.31 8.52
C ASN A 249 27.90 17.04 9.14
N ALA A 250 26.67 16.69 8.77
CA ALA A 250 25.47 17.28 9.36
C ALA A 250 25.28 16.90 10.84
N GLU A 251 25.57 15.64 11.20
CA GLU A 251 25.46 15.16 12.58
C GLU A 251 26.59 15.70 13.49
N GLY A 252 27.78 15.97 12.92
CA GLY A 252 28.86 16.68 13.61
C GLY A 252 28.54 18.16 13.91
N SER A 253 27.84 18.84 13.01
CA SER A 253 27.44 20.25 13.17
C SER A 253 26.28 20.45 14.16
N ALA A 254 25.36 19.48 14.25
CA ALA A 254 24.32 19.48 15.27
C ALA A 254 24.89 19.25 16.69
N ARG A 255 25.97 18.46 16.82
CA ARG A 255 26.59 18.18 18.13
C ARG A 255 27.48 19.32 18.64
N SER A 256 28.07 20.12 17.75
CA SER A 256 28.91 21.27 18.11
C SER A 256 28.09 22.46 18.63
N THR A 257 26.88 22.67 18.09
CA THR A 257 25.97 23.74 18.56
C THR A 257 25.37 23.44 19.93
N ASP A 258 25.06 22.18 20.24
CA ASP A 258 24.57 21.77 21.57
C ASP A 258 25.68 21.84 22.64
N SER A 259 26.94 21.61 22.25
CA SER A 259 28.10 21.72 23.14
C SER A 259 28.50 23.17 23.46
N ALA A 260 28.31 24.09 22.51
CA ALA A 260 28.53 25.52 22.73
C ALA A 260 27.48 26.11 23.69
N SER A 261 26.19 25.75 23.51
CA SER A 261 25.10 26.25 24.36
C SER A 261 25.21 25.78 25.83
N LYS A 262 25.82 24.61 26.06
CA LYS A 262 26.04 24.05 27.42
C LYS A 262 27.25 24.65 28.14
N GLN A 263 28.18 25.29 27.44
CA GLN A 263 29.33 25.96 28.05
C GLN A 263 28.99 27.38 28.53
N ASP A 264 28.14 28.12 27.81
CA ASP A 264 27.70 29.46 28.25
C ASP A 264 26.86 29.41 29.53
N GLN A 265 25.93 28.46 29.66
CA GLN A 265 25.14 28.32 30.91
C GLN A 265 25.97 27.98 32.15
N LYS A 266 27.15 27.36 31.97
CA LYS A 266 28.03 27.01 33.10
C LYS A 266 28.92 28.18 33.52
N GLN A 267 29.11 29.19 32.67
CA GLN A 267 29.86 30.40 33.03
C GLN A 267 29.00 31.41 33.81
N ASP A 268 27.71 31.56 33.46
CA ASP A 268 26.81 32.45 34.20
C ASP A 268 26.53 31.98 35.64
N GLN A 269 26.40 30.67 35.88
CA GLN A 269 26.23 30.15 37.25
C GLN A 269 27.47 30.36 38.14
N LYS A 270 28.66 30.49 37.56
CA LYS A 270 29.91 30.65 38.33
C LYS A 270 30.19 32.12 38.67
N GLN A 271 29.57 33.08 38.00
CA GLN A 271 29.68 34.50 38.35
C GLN A 271 28.65 34.93 39.40
N GLY A 272 27.46 34.31 39.46
CA GLY A 272 26.47 34.58 40.50
C GLY A 272 26.92 34.21 41.93
N GLN A 273 27.63 33.10 42.10
CA GLN A 273 28.09 32.65 43.43
C GLN A 273 29.28 33.46 44.00
N LYS A 274 29.91 34.33 43.22
CA LYS A 274 31.08 35.10 43.69
C LYS A 274 30.73 36.49 44.23
N GLN A 275 29.47 36.92 44.14
CA GLN A 275 29.03 38.22 44.68
C GLN A 275 28.45 38.12 46.11
N ASP A 276 27.95 36.96 46.55
CA ASP A 276 27.41 36.80 47.91
C ASP A 276 28.49 36.58 49.00
N GLN A 277 29.76 36.39 48.64
CA GLN A 277 30.85 36.15 49.61
C GLN A 277 31.69 37.41 49.90
N LYS A 278 31.13 38.62 49.74
CA LYS A 278 31.79 39.89 50.07
C LYS A 278 30.89 40.85 50.88
N GLN A 279 29.92 40.31 51.60
CA GLN A 279 29.10 41.03 52.58
C GLN A 279 28.92 40.16 53.84
N ASP A 280 30.05 39.84 54.48
CA ASP A 280 30.15 39.56 55.91
C ASP A 280 31.53 40.05 56.38
#